data_AF-A0A0X3PJA7-F1
#
_entry.id   AF-A0A0X3PJA7-F1
#
_cell.length_a   1.000
_cell.length_b   1.000
_cell.length_c   1.000
_cell.angle_alpha   90.00
_cell.angle_beta   90.00
_cell.angle_gamma   90.00
#
_symmetry.space_group_name_H-M   'P 1'
#
loop_
_entity.id
_entity.type
_entity.pdbx_description
1 polymer ?
#
loop_
_entity_poly.entity_id
_entity_poly.type
_entity_poly.pdbx_seq_one_letter_code
_entity_poly.pdbx_strand_id
1 'polypeptide(L)'
;PTIFISFNGLYEEVEIRNGTCFLSDKEVGQPCSITQASTKVVTEIQLSSLKNYKRIYILAEQTYTTYFAPNCVFPIPQEGEAIPEASLPLSRFMKEDEEVELNFAASIGKENPFIILTETGKQVCTWTGSELLEGNETFCQLQSGKNGMEIWFNGIFEKGNASRSVYEWCVDVSIVSVAVDWTQTGNAPEDAVCFPSSLSKS
;
A
#
# COMPACT_ATOMS: atom_id res chain seq x y z
N PRO A 1 -16.44 -4.62 2.06
CA PRO A 1 -15.12 -4.07 2.47
C PRO A 1 -15.31 -3.25 3.73
N THR A 2 -14.33 -3.24 4.62
CA THR A 2 -14.29 -2.37 5.78
C THR A 2 -13.22 -1.31 5.55
N ILE A 3 -13.52 -0.06 5.87
CA ILE A 3 -12.63 1.07 5.59
C ILE A 3 -12.09 1.58 6.93
N PHE A 4 -10.78 1.74 7.02
CA PHE A 4 -10.11 2.34 8.17
C PHE A 4 -9.36 3.59 7.73
N ILE A 5 -9.41 4.63 8.54
CA ILE A 5 -8.59 5.84 8.36
C ILE A 5 -7.66 5.96 9.55
N SER A 6 -6.39 6.24 9.28
CA SER A 6 -5.45 6.57 10.34
C SER A 6 -5.59 8.05 10.71
N PHE A 7 -6.03 8.30 11.95
CA PHE A 7 -6.18 9.62 12.55
C PHE A 7 -5.36 9.69 13.84
N ASN A 8 -4.45 10.66 13.94
CA ASN A 8 -3.53 10.81 15.09
C ASN A 8 -2.74 9.54 15.47
N GLY A 9 -2.46 8.66 14.49
CA GLY A 9 -1.74 7.40 14.73
C GLY A 9 -2.62 6.24 15.22
N LEU A 10 -3.92 6.45 15.40
CA LEU A 10 -4.91 5.40 15.65
C LEU A 10 -5.63 5.05 14.35
N TYR A 11 -6.13 3.83 14.27
CA TYR A 11 -6.98 3.36 13.17
C TYR A 11 -8.43 3.42 13.63
N GLU A 12 -9.24 4.20 12.92
CA GLU A 12 -10.67 4.30 13.18
C GLU A 12 -11.44 3.76 11.98
N GLU A 13 -12.44 2.93 12.25
CA GLU A 13 -13.36 2.43 11.23
C GLU A 13 -14.24 3.57 10.72
N VAL A 14 -14.39 3.65 9.40
CA VAL A 14 -15.28 4.61 8.75
C VAL A 14 -16.68 4.05 8.72
N GLU A 15 -17.59 4.75 9.38
CA GLU A 15 -19.02 4.49 9.26
C GLU A 15 -19.64 5.33 8.15
N ILE A 16 -20.45 4.71 7.30
CA ILE A 16 -21.16 5.41 6.23
C ILE A 16 -22.64 5.51 6.60
N ARG A 17 -23.14 6.74 6.77
CA ARG A 17 -24.56 7.01 7.10
C ARG A 17 -25.11 8.00 6.08
N ASN A 18 -26.11 7.59 5.30
CA ASN A 18 -26.78 8.42 4.29
C ASN A 18 -25.84 9.15 3.30
N GLY A 19 -24.74 8.51 2.88
CA GLY A 19 -23.78 9.11 1.94
C GLY A 19 -22.67 9.95 2.59
N THR A 20 -22.59 9.98 3.92
CA THR A 20 -21.61 10.75 4.69
C THR A 20 -20.68 9.81 5.47
N CYS A 21 -19.38 10.11 5.50
CA CYS A 21 -18.38 9.39 6.29
C CYS A 21 -18.32 9.92 7.72
N PHE A 22 -18.28 9.01 8.69
CA PHE A 22 -18.10 9.28 10.11
C PHE A 22 -16.92 8.50 10.69
N LEU A 23 -16.17 9.13 11.60
CA LEU A 23 -15.22 8.49 12.50
C LEU A 23 -15.69 8.77 13.93
N SER A 24 -16.01 7.72 14.69
CA SER A 24 -16.48 7.87 16.09
C SER A 24 -17.57 8.95 16.25
N ASP A 25 -18.65 8.86 15.46
CA ASP A 25 -19.77 9.81 15.35
C ASP A 25 -19.44 11.22 14.82
N LYS A 26 -18.19 11.52 14.46
CA LYS A 26 -17.80 12.80 13.87
C LYS A 26 -17.84 12.72 12.34
N GLU A 27 -18.59 13.62 11.70
CA GLU A 27 -18.55 13.77 10.25
C GLU A 27 -17.14 14.16 9.77
N VAL A 28 -16.64 13.43 8.77
CA VAL A 28 -15.32 13.68 8.19
C VAL A 28 -15.35 13.97 6.68
N GLY A 29 -16.48 13.71 6.01
CA GLY A 29 -16.65 14.11 4.63
C GLY A 29 -17.82 13.45 3.90
N GLN A 30 -18.01 13.87 2.65
CA GLN A 30 -19.05 13.40 1.73
C GLN A 30 -18.70 13.80 0.27
N PRO A 31 -19.13 13.03 -0.74
CA PRO A 31 -19.88 11.78 -0.64
C PRO A 31 -19.02 10.60 -0.17
N CYS A 32 -19.68 9.63 0.47
CA CYS A 32 -19.11 8.37 0.89
C CYS A 32 -20.08 7.23 0.61
N SER A 33 -19.64 6.23 -0.15
CA SER A 33 -20.50 5.09 -0.52
C SER A 33 -19.72 3.81 -0.75
N ILE A 34 -20.37 2.67 -0.51
CA ILE A 34 -19.92 1.36 -0.97
C ILE A 34 -21.03 0.83 -1.86
N THR A 35 -20.78 0.79 -3.16
CA THR A 35 -21.74 0.32 -4.15
C THR A 35 -21.31 -1.05 -4.66
N GLN A 36 -22.21 -2.03 -4.56
CA GLN A 36 -21.99 -3.35 -5.11
C GLN A 36 -22.56 -3.42 -6.53
N ALA A 37 -21.68 -3.51 -7.52
CA ALA A 37 -22.02 -3.89 -8.89
C ALA A 37 -21.86 -5.42 -9.05
N SER A 38 -22.44 -5.98 -10.12
CA SER A 38 -22.54 -7.43 -10.33
C SER A 38 -21.23 -8.21 -10.19
N THR A 39 -20.09 -7.60 -10.52
CA THR A 39 -18.76 -8.23 -10.41
C THR A 39 -17.73 -7.36 -9.70
N LYS A 40 -18.12 -6.20 -9.15
CA LYS A 40 -17.19 -5.21 -8.60
C LYS A 40 -17.80 -4.50 -7.42
N VAL A 41 -16.98 -4.22 -6.41
CA VAL A 41 -17.34 -3.29 -5.35
C VAL A 41 -16.64 -1.97 -5.64
N VAL A 42 -17.41 -0.89 -5.66
CA VAL A 42 -16.91 0.48 -5.82
C VAL A 42 -17.04 1.18 -4.49
N THR A 43 -15.92 1.64 -3.95
CA THR A 43 -15.86 2.43 -2.73
C THR A 43 -15.52 3.86 -3.10
N GLU A 44 -16.40 4.80 -2.74
CA GLU A 44 -16.19 6.23 -2.89
C GLU A 44 -16.00 6.85 -1.51
N ILE A 45 -14.91 7.59 -1.32
CA ILE A 45 -14.60 8.28 -0.07
C ILE A 45 -14.11 9.67 -0.42
N GLN A 46 -14.86 10.69 -0.02
CA GLN A 46 -14.42 12.08 -0.09
C GLN A 46 -14.30 12.65 1.31
N LEU A 47 -13.08 13.00 1.70
CA LEU A 47 -12.80 13.64 2.99
C LEU A 47 -12.80 15.15 2.84
N SER A 48 -13.39 15.85 3.81
CA SER A 48 -13.50 17.32 3.81
C SER A 48 -12.17 18.02 4.13
N SER A 49 -11.20 17.31 4.72
CA SER A 49 -9.85 17.80 5.02
C SER A 49 -8.90 16.62 5.10
N LEU A 50 -7.63 16.79 4.70
CA LEU A 50 -6.60 15.75 4.83
C LEU A 50 -5.56 16.06 5.92
N LYS A 51 -5.67 17.21 6.60
CA LYS A 51 -4.62 17.72 7.51
C LYS A 51 -4.25 16.78 8.66
N ASN A 52 -5.18 15.94 9.10
CA ASN A 52 -5.02 15.08 10.27
C ASN A 52 -5.01 13.59 9.92
N TYR A 53 -5.14 13.24 8.64
CA TYR A 53 -5.20 11.86 8.20
C TYR A 53 -3.88 11.50 7.55
N LYS A 54 -3.33 10.35 7.91
CA LYS A 54 -2.06 9.88 7.34
C LYS A 54 -2.27 8.90 6.19
N ARG A 55 -3.30 8.07 6.29
CA ARG A 55 -3.52 6.93 5.40
C ARG A 55 -4.93 6.37 5.51
N ILE A 56 -5.40 5.73 4.45
CA ILE A 56 -6.62 4.93 4.39
C ILE A 56 -6.24 3.48 4.09
N TYR A 57 -6.95 2.56 4.74
CA TYR A 57 -6.95 1.13 4.44
C TYR A 57 -8.35 0.70 4.05
N ILE A 58 -8.45 -0.10 3.00
CA ILE A 58 -9.68 -0.78 2.62
C ILE A 58 -9.39 -2.26 2.75
N LEU A 59 -9.95 -2.87 3.81
CA LEU A 59 -9.90 -4.30 4.03
C LEU A 59 -11.03 -4.96 3.24
N ALA A 60 -10.66 -5.75 2.24
CA ALA A 60 -11.56 -6.57 1.44
C ALA A 60 -10.97 -7.98 1.29
N GLU A 61 -11.21 -8.66 0.16
CA GLU A 61 -10.44 -9.86 -0.21
C GLU A 61 -8.93 -9.56 -0.39
N GLN A 62 -8.60 -8.29 -0.67
CA GLN A 62 -7.26 -7.73 -0.75
C GLN A 62 -7.24 -6.44 0.07
N THR A 63 -6.09 -6.07 0.61
CA THR A 63 -5.90 -4.80 1.29
C THR A 63 -5.43 -3.73 0.31
N TYR A 64 -6.17 -2.62 0.26
CA TYR A 64 -5.74 -1.44 -0.47
C TYR A 64 -5.34 -0.36 0.52
N THR A 65 -4.23 0.30 0.25
CA THR A 65 -3.69 1.39 1.05
C THR A 65 -3.54 2.65 0.21
N THR A 66 -3.77 3.79 0.83
CA THR A 66 -3.51 5.09 0.21
C THR A 66 -2.92 6.00 1.27
N TYR A 67 -1.83 6.67 0.93
CA TYR A 67 -1.09 7.56 1.83
C TYR A 67 -1.35 9.02 1.49
N PHE A 68 -1.61 9.83 2.51
CA PHE A 68 -1.72 11.27 2.38
C PHE A 68 -0.36 11.92 2.64
N ALA A 69 0.48 11.92 1.61
CA ALA A 69 1.86 12.44 1.66
C ALA A 69 2.03 13.62 0.69
N PRO A 70 1.75 14.88 1.11
CA PRO A 70 1.97 16.05 0.27
C PRO A 70 3.45 16.15 -0.17
N ASN A 71 3.68 16.37 -1.47
CA ASN A 71 5.03 16.38 -2.07
C ASN A 71 5.81 15.07 -1.82
N CYS A 72 5.10 13.98 -1.56
CA CYS A 72 5.65 12.65 -1.29
C CYS A 72 6.62 12.62 -0.12
N VAL A 73 6.36 13.48 0.87
CA VAL A 73 7.02 13.46 2.17
C VAL A 73 6.16 12.62 3.11
N PHE A 74 6.61 11.41 3.45
CA PHE A 74 5.90 10.57 4.41
C PHE A 74 6.48 10.79 5.82
N PRO A 75 5.72 10.46 6.86
CA PRO A 75 6.25 10.45 8.22
C PRO A 75 7.42 9.48 8.33
N ILE A 76 8.39 9.81 9.18
CA ILE A 76 9.46 8.88 9.55
C ILE A 76 8.82 7.61 10.14
N PRO A 77 9.10 6.42 9.58
CA PRO A 77 8.53 5.17 10.06
C PRO A 77 9.01 4.88 11.49
N GLN A 78 8.10 4.38 12.34
CA GLN A 78 8.49 3.85 13.64
C GLN A 78 9.11 2.46 13.47
N GLU A 79 9.78 1.98 14.52
CA GLU A 79 10.23 0.60 14.60
C GLU A 79 9.02 -0.34 14.46
N GLY A 80 9.14 -1.34 13.57
CA GLY A 80 8.03 -2.24 13.21
C GLY A 80 7.08 -1.67 12.15
N GLU A 81 7.36 -0.52 11.54
CA GLU A 81 6.53 0.02 10.45
C GLU A 81 7.15 -0.17 9.06
N ALA A 82 6.26 -0.29 8.07
CA ALA A 82 6.64 -0.27 6.66
C ALA A 82 7.09 1.13 6.23
N ILE A 83 7.93 1.21 5.19
CA ILE A 83 8.45 2.44 4.59
C ILE A 83 7.79 2.62 3.21
N PRO A 84 6.69 3.39 3.11
CA PRO A 84 5.90 3.46 1.87
C PRO A 84 6.68 4.06 0.69
N GLU A 85 7.63 4.97 0.97
CA GLU A 85 8.49 5.58 -0.05
C GLU A 85 9.22 4.56 -0.91
N ALA A 86 9.63 3.44 -0.33
CA ALA A 86 10.35 2.40 -1.04
C ALA A 86 9.50 1.76 -2.16
N SER A 87 8.18 1.81 -2.04
CA SER A 87 7.24 1.17 -2.96
C SER A 87 6.68 2.10 -4.03
N LEU A 88 7.07 3.37 -4.03
CA LEU A 88 6.59 4.31 -5.04
C LEU A 88 7.03 3.92 -6.47
N PRO A 89 6.15 4.10 -7.47
CA PRO A 89 4.73 4.44 -7.34
C PRO A 89 3.89 3.25 -6.81
N LEU A 90 2.92 3.57 -5.95
CA LEU A 90 1.96 2.64 -5.34
C LEU A 90 0.86 2.18 -6.31
N SER A 91 0.65 2.90 -7.42
CA SER A 91 -0.19 2.46 -8.53
C SER A 91 0.63 2.30 -9.80
N ARG A 92 0.41 1.23 -10.58
CA ARG A 92 1.18 0.96 -11.82
C ARG A 92 0.27 0.52 -12.95
N PHE A 93 0.53 1.02 -14.15
CA PHE A 93 -0.25 0.75 -15.35
C PHE A 93 0.63 0.04 -16.39
N MET A 94 0.45 -1.27 -16.55
CA MET A 94 1.42 -2.18 -17.15
C MET A 94 0.83 -2.95 -18.36
N LYS A 95 -0.04 -2.34 -19.17
CA LYS A 95 -0.83 -3.03 -20.22
C LYS A 95 -0.03 -3.92 -21.18
N GLU A 96 1.18 -3.50 -21.51
CA GLU A 96 2.03 -4.14 -22.53
C GLU A 96 3.20 -4.92 -21.91
N ASP A 97 3.36 -4.83 -20.59
CA ASP A 97 4.41 -5.51 -19.86
C ASP A 97 3.94 -6.90 -19.38
N GLU A 98 4.92 -7.78 -19.18
CA GLU A 98 4.72 -9.15 -18.70
C GLU A 98 5.33 -9.36 -17.30
N GLU A 99 6.01 -8.34 -16.77
CA GLU A 99 6.57 -8.36 -15.43
C GLU A 99 6.51 -6.96 -14.79
N VAL A 100 6.60 -6.92 -13.47
CA VAL A 100 6.68 -5.67 -12.69
C VAL A 100 7.69 -5.82 -11.57
N GLU A 101 8.63 -4.87 -11.50
CA GLU A 101 9.62 -4.81 -10.42
C GLU A 101 9.08 -4.00 -9.24
N LEU A 102 8.89 -4.64 -8.09
CA LEU A 102 8.39 -3.97 -6.87
C LEU A 102 9.46 -3.94 -5.79
N ASN A 103 9.48 -2.83 -5.07
CA ASN A 103 10.35 -2.62 -3.94
C ASN A 103 9.49 -2.42 -2.69
N PHE A 104 9.91 -3.00 -1.58
CA PHE A 104 9.30 -2.81 -0.27
C PHE A 104 10.39 -2.62 0.76
N ALA A 105 10.10 -1.88 1.82
CA ALA A 105 11.01 -1.74 2.93
C ALA A 105 10.26 -1.61 4.26
N ALA A 106 10.98 -1.92 5.34
CA ALA A 106 10.49 -1.79 6.70
C ALA A 106 11.58 -1.25 7.61
N SER A 107 11.18 -0.47 8.61
CA SER A 107 12.04 -0.15 9.76
C SER A 107 11.87 -1.24 10.81
N ILE A 108 12.95 -1.93 11.14
CA ILE A 108 12.91 -3.08 12.07
C ILE A 108 13.52 -2.75 13.44
N GLY A 109 14.38 -1.72 13.52
CA GLY A 109 15.03 -1.34 14.78
C GLY A 109 15.79 -2.50 15.43
N LYS A 110 15.48 -2.79 16.70
CA LYS A 110 16.04 -3.91 17.50
C LYS A 110 15.07 -5.08 17.62
N GLU A 111 13.79 -4.86 17.35
CA GLU A 111 12.78 -5.91 17.28
C GLU A 111 12.89 -6.68 15.95
N ASN A 112 12.42 -7.92 15.96
CA ASN A 112 12.33 -8.75 14.76
C ASN A 112 10.84 -8.82 14.39
N PRO A 113 10.31 -7.83 13.64
CA PRO A 113 8.89 -7.80 13.33
C PRO A 113 8.49 -8.97 12.45
N PHE A 114 7.20 -9.33 12.49
CA PHE A 114 6.66 -10.32 11.58
C PHE A 114 6.32 -9.65 10.26
N ILE A 115 6.75 -10.26 9.15
CA ILE A 115 6.64 -9.66 7.82
C ILE A 115 6.02 -10.65 6.87
N ILE A 116 4.99 -10.19 6.15
CA ILE A 116 4.29 -10.99 5.15
C ILE A 116 4.24 -10.21 3.85
N LEU A 117 4.70 -10.85 2.78
CA LEU A 117 4.45 -10.41 1.41
C LEU A 117 3.33 -11.26 0.83
N THR A 118 2.28 -10.61 0.34
CA THR A 118 1.20 -11.28 -0.39
C THR A 118 1.06 -10.74 -1.81
N GLU A 119 0.66 -11.62 -2.72
CA GLU A 119 0.26 -11.31 -4.08
C GLU A 119 -1.20 -11.71 -4.27
N THR A 120 -2.06 -10.72 -4.51
CA THR A 120 -3.48 -10.90 -4.86
C THR A 120 -4.18 -11.80 -3.83
N GLY A 121 -3.92 -11.56 -2.53
CA GLY A 121 -4.47 -12.30 -1.39
C GLY A 121 -3.77 -13.63 -1.08
N LYS A 122 -2.71 -14.02 -1.80
CA LYS A 122 -1.93 -15.22 -1.53
C LYS A 122 -0.60 -14.86 -0.88
N GLN A 123 -0.27 -15.50 0.24
CA GLN A 123 1.04 -15.37 0.86
C GLN A 123 2.14 -15.92 -0.06
N VAL A 124 3.17 -15.09 -0.30
CA VAL A 124 4.32 -15.42 -1.17
C VAL A 124 5.55 -15.69 -0.31
N CYS A 125 5.80 -14.83 0.66
CA CYS A 125 6.94 -14.90 1.56
C CYS A 125 6.55 -14.47 2.97
N THR A 126 7.19 -15.07 3.96
CA THR A 126 7.01 -14.76 5.37
C THR A 126 8.36 -14.74 6.07
N TRP A 127 8.60 -13.70 6.85
CA TRP A 127 9.85 -13.52 7.62
C TRP A 127 9.56 -13.13 9.07
N THR A 128 10.53 -13.39 9.94
CA THR A 128 10.66 -12.75 11.26
C THR A 128 11.98 -12.00 11.31
N GLY A 129 11.92 -10.67 11.37
CA GLY A 129 13.09 -9.83 11.12
C GLY A 129 13.67 -10.10 9.73
N SER A 130 14.92 -10.53 9.66
CA SER A 130 15.58 -10.93 8.40
C SER A 130 15.55 -12.43 8.11
N GLU A 131 15.00 -13.25 9.02
CA GLU A 131 14.96 -14.71 8.88
C GLU A 131 13.74 -15.14 8.06
N LEU A 132 13.97 -15.88 6.97
CA LEU A 132 12.91 -16.45 6.14
C LEU A 132 12.26 -17.64 6.86
N LEU A 133 10.94 -17.56 7.05
CA LEU A 133 10.14 -18.64 7.61
C LEU A 133 9.46 -19.49 6.53
N GLU A 134 8.87 -18.83 5.53
CA GLU A 134 8.16 -19.48 4.43
C GLU A 134 8.38 -18.73 3.12
N GLY A 135 8.50 -19.47 2.01
CA GLY A 135 8.64 -18.90 0.66
C GLY A 135 9.78 -19.53 -0.12
N ASN A 136 9.98 -19.08 -1.35
CA ASN A 136 11.10 -19.52 -2.18
C ASN A 136 12.39 -18.83 -1.72
N GLU A 137 13.40 -19.59 -1.31
CA GLU A 137 14.65 -19.03 -0.79
C GLU A 137 15.37 -18.10 -1.79
N THR A 138 15.30 -18.36 -3.09
CA THR A 138 15.97 -17.50 -4.09
C THR A 138 15.23 -16.18 -4.30
N PHE A 139 13.90 -16.20 -4.22
CA PHE A 139 13.06 -15.03 -4.44
C PHE A 139 12.86 -14.19 -3.18
N CYS A 140 12.61 -14.83 -2.03
CA CYS A 140 12.27 -14.19 -0.76
C CYS A 140 13.52 -13.68 0.00
N GLN A 141 14.41 -12.99 -0.71
CA GLN A 141 15.65 -12.44 -0.17
C GLN A 141 15.44 -11.01 0.35
N LEU A 142 15.92 -10.76 1.57
CA LEU A 142 15.93 -9.42 2.17
C LEU A 142 17.35 -8.87 2.23
N GLN A 143 17.48 -7.57 1.99
CA GLN A 143 18.74 -6.84 2.09
C GLN A 143 18.67 -5.87 3.27
N SER A 144 19.75 -5.79 4.06
CA SER A 144 19.86 -4.77 5.10
C SER A 144 20.08 -3.40 4.48
N GLY A 145 19.34 -2.40 4.96
CA GLY A 145 19.55 -0.99 4.60
C GLY A 145 20.85 -0.42 5.16
N LYS A 146 21.19 0.81 4.76
CA LYS A 146 22.51 1.43 5.04
C LYS A 146 22.85 1.58 6.51
N ASN A 147 21.84 1.71 7.38
CA ASN A 147 22.00 1.92 8.82
C ASN A 147 21.80 0.63 9.64
N GLY A 148 21.50 -0.51 9.00
CA GLY A 148 21.20 -1.78 9.67
C GLY A 148 19.88 -1.81 10.44
N MET A 149 19.07 -0.75 10.39
CA MET A 149 17.76 -0.64 11.06
C MET A 149 16.60 -0.77 10.07
N GLU A 150 16.92 -1.01 8.81
CA GLU A 150 15.98 -1.16 7.72
C GLU A 150 16.24 -2.47 7.00
N ILE A 151 15.19 -3.03 6.44
CA ILE A 151 15.25 -4.15 5.51
C ILE A 151 14.52 -3.78 4.23
N TRP A 152 15.04 -4.30 3.13
CA TRP A 152 14.61 -4.00 1.79
C TRP A 152 14.36 -5.30 1.05
N PHE A 153 13.22 -5.36 0.37
CA PHE A 153 12.85 -6.40 -0.56
C PHE A 153 12.78 -5.80 -1.96
N ASN A 154 13.37 -6.48 -2.93
CA ASN A 154 13.25 -6.20 -4.35
C ASN A 154 12.81 -7.49 -5.04
N GLY A 155 11.71 -7.44 -5.77
CA GLY A 155 11.16 -8.60 -6.44
C GLY A 155 10.60 -8.25 -7.82
N ILE A 156 10.81 -9.15 -8.77
CA ILE A 156 10.20 -9.09 -10.11
C ILE A 156 9.05 -10.09 -10.12
N PHE A 157 7.84 -9.61 -10.40
CA PHE A 157 6.63 -10.42 -10.43
C PHE A 157 6.14 -10.57 -11.86
N GLU A 158 5.92 -11.81 -12.28
CA GLU A 158 5.35 -12.12 -13.60
C GLU A 158 3.85 -11.81 -13.63
N LYS A 159 3.39 -11.35 -14.78
CA LYS A 159 1.97 -11.17 -15.07
C LYS A 159 1.28 -12.53 -15.09
N GLY A 160 0.39 -12.73 -14.12
CA GLY A 160 -0.52 -13.87 -14.11
C GLY A 160 -1.74 -13.67 -15.03
N ASN A 161 -2.79 -14.44 -14.77
CA ASN A 161 -4.05 -14.35 -15.52
C ASN A 161 -4.96 -13.18 -15.07
N ALA A 162 -4.60 -12.48 -13.99
CA ALA A 162 -5.43 -11.44 -13.42
C ALA A 162 -5.27 -10.12 -14.17
N SER A 163 -6.38 -9.45 -14.48
CA SER A 163 -6.32 -8.09 -15.08
C SER A 163 -5.74 -7.04 -14.13
N ARG A 164 -5.77 -7.30 -12.82
CA ARG A 164 -5.21 -6.46 -11.76
C ARG A 164 -4.58 -7.35 -10.70
N SER A 165 -3.42 -6.95 -10.22
CA SER A 165 -2.74 -7.58 -9.08
C SER A 165 -2.60 -6.56 -7.96
N VAL A 166 -2.66 -7.03 -6.72
CA VAL A 166 -2.36 -6.19 -5.54
C VAL A 166 -1.27 -6.89 -4.75
N TYR A 167 -0.19 -6.17 -4.46
CA TYR A 167 0.94 -6.68 -3.72
C TYR A 167 0.95 -6.00 -2.36
N GLU A 168 0.87 -6.78 -1.29
CA GLU A 168 0.75 -6.26 0.07
C GLU A 168 2.00 -6.62 0.86
N TRP A 169 2.60 -5.61 1.47
CA TRP A 169 3.72 -5.72 2.39
C TRP A 169 3.22 -5.37 3.79
N CYS A 170 3.03 -6.40 4.60
CA CYS A 170 2.58 -6.30 5.97
C CYS A 170 3.76 -6.43 6.91
N VAL A 171 3.95 -5.44 7.79
CA VAL A 171 4.95 -5.43 8.86
C VAL A 171 4.18 -5.20 10.15
N ASP A 172 4.00 -6.26 10.95
CA ASP A 172 3.10 -6.30 12.10
C ASP A 172 1.70 -5.71 11.81
N VAL A 173 1.45 -4.45 12.20
CA VAL A 173 0.18 -3.74 11.97
C VAL A 173 0.24 -2.70 10.85
N SER A 174 1.41 -2.48 10.26
CA SER A 174 1.64 -1.52 9.19
C SER A 174 1.60 -2.21 7.83
N ILE A 175 0.69 -1.79 6.96
CA ILE A 175 0.53 -2.36 5.62
C ILE A 175 0.84 -1.30 4.56
N VAL A 176 1.59 -1.68 3.52
CA VAL A 176 1.73 -0.96 2.25
C VAL A 176 1.22 -1.87 1.14
N SER A 177 0.44 -1.33 0.22
CA SER A 177 -0.04 -2.06 -0.95
C SER A 177 0.37 -1.36 -2.24
N VAL A 178 0.82 -2.12 -3.24
CA VAL A 178 0.99 -1.65 -4.61
C VAL A 178 -0.07 -2.28 -5.50
N ALA A 179 -0.86 -1.46 -6.18
CA ALA A 179 -1.85 -1.91 -7.15
C ALA A 179 -1.28 -1.85 -8.57
N VAL A 180 -1.36 -2.97 -9.29
CA VAL A 180 -0.89 -3.09 -10.68
C VAL A 180 -2.09 -3.38 -11.58
N ASP A 181 -2.34 -2.53 -12.55
CA ASP A 181 -3.38 -2.72 -13.56
C ASP A 181 -2.72 -3.05 -14.90
N TRP A 182 -2.84 -4.32 -15.30
CA TRP A 182 -2.29 -4.89 -16.53
C TRP A 182 -3.14 -4.59 -17.77
N THR A 183 -4.12 -3.70 -17.66
CA THR A 183 -5.03 -3.35 -18.78
C THR A 183 -4.92 -1.89 -19.21
N GLN A 184 -4.26 -1.06 -18.40
CA GLN A 184 -4.12 0.37 -18.63
C GLN A 184 -2.66 0.74 -18.87
N THR A 185 -2.45 1.80 -19.66
CA THR A 185 -1.16 2.46 -19.85
C THR A 185 -1.19 3.82 -19.15
N GLY A 186 -0.03 4.37 -18.87
CA GLY A 186 0.12 5.72 -18.34
C GLY A 186 0.99 5.77 -17.09
N ASN A 187 1.15 6.98 -16.58
CA ASN A 187 1.91 7.24 -15.35
C ASN A 187 1.00 7.17 -14.13
N ALA A 188 1.59 6.82 -13.00
CA ALA A 188 0.87 6.83 -11.74
C ALA A 188 0.47 8.27 -11.37
N PRO A 189 -0.67 8.50 -10.71
CA PRO A 189 -1.07 9.83 -10.26
C PRO A 189 -0.01 10.55 -9.42
N GLU A 190 0.73 9.79 -8.62
CA GLU A 190 1.81 10.27 -7.77
C GLU A 190 3.07 10.71 -8.53
N ASP A 191 3.29 10.26 -9.77
CA ASP A 191 4.54 10.53 -10.50
C ASP A 191 4.76 12.03 -10.70
N ALA A 192 3.68 12.77 -11.00
CA ALA A 192 3.74 14.22 -11.19
C ALA A 192 4.15 14.99 -9.93
N VAL A 193 3.97 14.39 -8.74
CA VAL A 193 4.23 15.01 -7.44
C VAL A 193 5.53 14.49 -6.83
N CYS A 194 5.76 13.18 -6.88
CA CYS A 194 6.93 12.51 -6.28
C CYS A 194 8.17 12.61 -7.15
N PHE A 195 7.99 12.64 -8.47
CA PHE A 195 9.08 12.60 -9.44
C PHE A 195 8.97 13.76 -10.45
N PRO A 196 8.92 15.02 -10.00
CA PRO A 196 8.67 16.18 -10.87
C PRO A 196 9.75 16.37 -11.96
N SER A 197 10.94 15.79 -11.77
CA SER A 197 12.07 15.86 -12.70
C SER A 197 12.14 14.72 -13.73
N SER A 198 11.30 13.68 -13.65
CA SER A 198 11.26 12.58 -14.65
C SER A 198 10.36 12.89 -15.85
N LEU A 199 9.50 13.91 -15.76
CA LEU A 199 8.59 14.34 -16.84
C LEU A 199 9.26 15.18 -17.95
N SER A 200 10.58 15.43 -17.87
CA SER A 200 11.30 16.28 -18.83
C SER A 200 12.19 15.52 -19.82
N LYS A 201 11.93 14.23 -20.08
CA LYS A 201 12.58 13.50 -21.18
C LYS A 201 11.54 12.70 -21.97
N SER A 202 10.91 13.41 -22.90
CA SER A 202 10.34 12.83 -24.13
C SER A 202 11.36 12.92 -25.25
#